data_AF-A0AAJ6MMW3-F1
#
_entry.id   AF-A0AAJ6MMW3-F1
#
_cell.length_a   1.000
_cell.length_b   1.000
_cell.length_c   1.000
_cell.angle_alpha   90.00
_cell.angle_beta   90.00
_cell.angle_gamma   90.00
#
_symmetry.space_group_name_H-M   'P 1'
#
loop_
_entity.id
_entity.type
_entity.pdbx_description
1 polymer ?
#
loop_
_entity_poly.entity_id
_entity_poly.type
_entity_poly.pdbx_seq_one_letter_code
_entity_poly.pdbx_strand_id
1 'polypeptide(L)'
;MTDINGFTQLYTELSLNPDLPTLAERCKLLTEILLDCKSLPQTQPVCRCLGAYLEEMKTGLTESMRDFQVVEFEHEAEEPRQKEWLLEDTETKCDYCRALNHVLLVSHFDRDMLPHLTGLLHDMVHSMAVDLITTVQP
;
A
#
# COMPACT_ATOMS: atom_id res chain seq x y z
N MET A 1 8.74 20.80 -11.02
CA MET A 1 7.95 21.65 -10.11
C MET A 1 7.06 20.71 -9.33
N THR A 2 7.29 20.60 -8.03
CA THR A 2 6.84 19.50 -7.16
C THR A 2 5.43 19.79 -6.62
N ASP A 3 4.41 19.11 -7.15
CA ASP A 3 3.01 19.14 -6.69
C ASP A 3 2.75 18.14 -5.53
N ILE A 4 3.74 17.90 -4.68
CA ILE A 4 3.62 16.92 -3.58
C ILE A 4 2.77 17.51 -2.43
N ASN A 5 2.76 18.84 -2.26
CA ASN A 5 2.07 19.51 -1.15
C ASN A 5 0.54 19.64 -1.29
N GLY A 6 -0.03 19.38 -2.47
CA GLY A 6 -1.46 19.50 -2.70
C GLY A 6 -2.28 18.27 -2.29
N PHE A 7 -1.68 17.09 -2.35
CA PHE A 7 -2.39 15.82 -2.11
C PHE A 7 -2.64 15.54 -0.62
N THR A 8 -1.72 15.96 0.25
CA THR A 8 -1.83 15.81 1.71
C THR A 8 -3.02 16.60 2.29
N GLN A 9 -3.48 17.67 1.62
CA GLN A 9 -4.64 18.45 2.06
C GLN A 9 -6.00 17.79 1.77
N LEU A 10 -6.07 16.82 0.85
CA LEU A 10 -7.34 16.19 0.46
C LEU A 10 -7.74 15.03 1.37
N TYR A 11 -6.77 14.44 2.10
CA TYR A 11 -6.97 13.30 2.98
C TYR A 11 -6.51 13.65 4.39
N THR A 12 -7.26 14.53 5.06
CA THR A 12 -6.94 15.04 6.41
C THR A 12 -6.78 13.94 7.46
N GLU A 13 -7.41 12.79 7.25
CA GLU A 13 -7.18 11.56 8.02
C GLU A 13 -5.72 11.06 8.02
N LEU A 14 -4.96 11.26 6.93
CA LEU A 14 -3.54 10.91 6.88
C LEU A 14 -2.70 11.82 7.77
N SER A 15 -3.16 13.06 8.03
CA SER A 15 -2.49 13.97 8.97
C SER A 15 -2.55 13.48 10.43
N LEU A 16 -3.32 12.42 10.72
CA LEU A 16 -3.37 11.78 12.03
C LEU A 16 -2.27 10.72 12.22
N ASN A 17 -1.40 10.53 11.23
CA ASN A 17 -0.34 9.51 11.23
C ASN A 17 -0.88 8.12 11.61
N PRO A 18 -1.82 7.57 10.81
CA PRO A 18 -2.36 6.23 11.05
C PRO A 18 -1.26 5.17 11.03
N ASP A 19 -1.42 4.13 11.84
CA ASP A 19 -0.49 2.98 11.84
C ASP A 19 -0.62 2.12 10.56
N LEU A 20 0.36 1.25 10.33
CA LEU A 20 0.40 0.38 9.16
C LEU A 20 -0.85 -0.52 9.01
N PRO A 21 -1.40 -1.15 10.07
CA PRO A 21 -2.64 -1.89 9.98
C PRO A 21 -3.83 -1.03 9.52
N THR A 22 -3.98 0.18 10.08
CA THR A 22 -5.05 1.11 9.68
C THR A 22 -4.90 1.54 8.23
N LEU A 23 -3.68 1.84 7.78
CA LEU A 23 -3.40 2.16 6.37
C LEU A 23 -3.74 0.98 5.44
N ALA A 24 -3.41 -0.25 5.84
CA ALA A 24 -3.69 -1.45 5.07
C ALA A 24 -5.20 -1.73 4.94
N GLU A 25 -5.97 -1.57 6.03
CA GLU A 25 -7.43 -1.69 6.00
C GLU A 25 -8.06 -0.65 5.07
N ARG A 26 -7.56 0.59 5.10
CA ARG A 26 -8.02 1.66 4.22
C ARG A 26 -7.71 1.36 2.75
N CYS A 27 -6.51 0.88 2.44
CA CYS A 27 -6.15 0.43 1.10
C CYS A 27 -7.10 -0.69 0.62
N LYS A 28 -7.37 -1.69 1.48
CA LYS A 28 -8.29 -2.78 1.18
C LYS A 28 -9.69 -2.26 0.81
N LEU A 29 -10.28 -1.41 1.65
CA LEU A 29 -11.60 -0.81 1.38
C LEU A 29 -11.62 -0.05 0.05
N LEU A 30 -10.58 0.74 -0.24
CA LEU A 30 -10.49 1.48 -1.50
C LEU A 30 -10.42 0.55 -2.71
N THR A 31 -9.71 -0.58 -2.61
CA THR A 31 -9.69 -1.59 -3.69
C THR A 31 -11.02 -2.31 -3.85
N GLU A 32 -11.77 -2.55 -2.78
CA GLU A 32 -13.13 -3.09 -2.85
C GLU A 32 -14.05 -2.13 -3.63
N ILE A 33 -13.96 -0.82 -3.36
CA ILE A 33 -14.68 0.22 -4.12
C ILE A 33 -14.24 0.23 -5.61
N LEU A 34 -12.96 -0.01 -5.89
CA LEU A 34 -12.45 -0.09 -7.26
C LEU A 34 -13.05 -1.25 -8.07
N LEU A 35 -13.36 -2.39 -7.44
CA LEU A 35 -14.03 -3.52 -8.11
C LEU A 35 -15.43 -3.14 -8.63
N ASP A 36 -16.10 -2.23 -7.93
CA ASP A 36 -17.43 -1.74 -8.30
C ASP A 36 -17.39 -0.64 -9.38
N CYS A 37 -16.23 -0.02 -9.61
CA CYS A 37 -16.06 0.97 -10.67
C CYS A 37 -16.21 0.33 -12.06
N LYS A 38 -17.08 0.89 -12.89
CA LYS A 38 -17.36 0.37 -14.25
C LYS A 38 -16.79 1.25 -15.36
N SER A 39 -16.09 2.32 -15.01
CA SER A 39 -15.53 3.28 -15.96
C SER A 39 -14.37 4.07 -15.37
N LEU A 40 -13.49 4.57 -16.24
CA LEU A 40 -12.33 5.39 -15.87
C LEU A 40 -12.68 6.62 -15.01
N PRO A 41 -13.74 7.41 -15.29
CA PRO A 41 -14.08 8.56 -14.44
C PRO A 41 -14.44 8.18 -12.99
N GLN A 42 -14.97 6.98 -12.77
CA GLN A 42 -15.25 6.47 -11.41
C GLN A 42 -13.96 5.97 -10.74
N THR A 43 -13.10 5.29 -11.50
CA THR A 43 -11.82 4.74 -11.02
C THR A 43 -10.85 5.84 -10.57
N GLN A 44 -10.73 6.94 -11.33
CA GLN A 44 -9.73 7.99 -11.09
C GLN A 44 -9.70 8.59 -9.67
N PRO A 45 -10.82 9.07 -9.09
CA PRO A 45 -10.79 9.63 -7.74
C PRO A 45 -10.39 8.59 -6.68
N VAL A 46 -10.79 7.33 -6.87
CA VAL A 46 -10.46 6.23 -5.95
C VAL A 46 -8.98 5.87 -6.07
N CYS A 47 -8.43 5.77 -7.28
CA CYS A 47 -6.99 5.53 -7.50
C CYS A 47 -6.11 6.66 -6.97
N ARG A 48 -6.56 7.93 -7.03
CA ARG A 48 -5.83 9.05 -6.40
C ARG A 48 -5.78 8.90 -4.88
N CYS A 49 -6.92 8.55 -4.27
CA CYS A 49 -7.00 8.29 -2.84
C CYS A 49 -6.11 7.13 -2.43
N LEU A 50 -6.27 5.99 -3.10
CA LEU A 50 -5.46 4.81 -2.87
C LEU A 50 -3.96 5.10 -3.05
N GLY A 51 -3.60 5.91 -4.03
CA GLY A 51 -2.22 6.36 -4.24
C GLY A 51 -1.65 7.06 -3.02
N ALA A 52 -2.37 8.02 -2.43
CA ALA A 52 -1.92 8.72 -1.23
C ALA A 52 -1.69 7.77 -0.05
N TYR A 53 -2.62 6.84 0.18
CA TYR A 53 -2.49 5.84 1.24
C TYR A 53 -1.33 4.86 1.02
N LEU A 54 -1.10 4.44 -0.23
CA LEU A 54 0.02 3.57 -0.58
C LEU A 54 1.38 4.26 -0.39
N GLU A 55 1.47 5.58 -0.61
CA GLU A 55 2.70 6.35 -0.34
C GLU A 55 3.00 6.44 1.16
N GLU A 56 1.99 6.71 2.00
CA GLU A 56 2.15 6.72 3.46
C GLU A 56 2.52 5.32 3.99
N MET A 57 1.90 4.27 3.44
CA MET A 57 2.24 2.89 3.82
C MET A 57 3.66 2.52 3.42
N LYS A 58 4.14 2.92 2.23
CA LYS A 58 5.54 2.74 1.83
C LYS A 58 6.48 3.45 2.79
N THR A 59 6.14 4.67 3.21
CA THR A 59 6.93 5.44 4.18
C THR A 59 7.02 4.69 5.52
N GLY A 60 5.88 4.26 6.06
CA GLY A 60 5.84 3.50 7.33
C GLY A 60 6.57 2.16 7.27
N LEU A 61 6.50 1.44 6.15
CA LEU A 61 7.25 0.19 5.93
C LEU A 61 8.77 0.45 5.90
N THR A 62 9.20 1.48 5.16
CA THR A 62 10.61 1.87 5.07
C THR A 62 11.16 2.26 6.44
N GLU A 63 10.40 3.01 7.24
CA GLU A 63 10.78 3.39 8.60
C GLU A 63 10.89 2.17 9.52
N SER A 64 9.90 1.26 9.46
CA SER A 64 9.92 0.03 10.25
C SER A 64 11.13 -0.85 9.95
N MET A 65 11.58 -0.92 8.69
CA MET A 65 12.76 -1.70 8.30
C MET A 65 14.09 -1.10 8.77
N ARG A 66 14.19 0.23 8.89
CA ARG A 66 15.41 0.87 9.41
C ARG A 66 15.73 0.46 10.84
N ASP A 67 14.71 0.20 11.65
CA ASP A 67 14.89 -0.26 13.03
C ASP A 67 15.54 -1.65 13.11
N PHE A 68 15.34 -2.50 12.10
CA PHE A 68 15.96 -3.83 12.03
C PHE A 68 17.38 -3.80 11.45
N GLN A 69 17.66 -2.90 10.51
CA GLN A 69 18.97 -2.78 9.85
C GLN A 69 20.10 -2.31 10.82
N VAL A 70 19.75 -1.61 11.90
CA VAL A 70 20.73 -1.13 12.91
C VAL A 70 21.19 -2.27 13.85
N VAL A 71 20.45 -3.38 13.93
CA VAL A 71 20.75 -4.50 14.84
C VAL A 71 21.84 -5.44 14.29
N GLU A 72 22.19 -5.35 13.01
CA GLU A 72 23.19 -6.24 12.38
C GLU A 72 24.64 -6.09 12.90
N PHE A 73 24.94 -5.13 13.78
CA PHE A 73 26.30 -4.91 14.29
C PHE A 73 26.58 -5.43 15.70
N GLU A 74 25.57 -5.84 16.48
CA GLU A 74 25.80 -6.29 17.87
C GLU A 74 24.95 -7.52 18.23
N HIS A 75 25.67 -8.63 18.44
CA HIS A 75 25.30 -9.88 19.13
C HIS A 75 24.57 -11.02 18.39
N GLU A 76 25.27 -12.16 18.37
CA GLU A 76 24.73 -13.51 18.17
C GLU A 76 23.65 -13.83 19.23
N ALA A 77 22.37 -13.79 18.83
CA ALA A 77 21.28 -14.60 19.38
C ALA A 77 20.14 -14.65 18.34
N GLU A 78 20.00 -15.78 17.64
CA GLU A 78 18.83 -16.12 16.80
C GLU A 78 17.55 -15.98 17.65
N GLU A 79 16.46 -15.26 17.29
CA GLU A 79 15.69 -15.15 16.03
C GLU A 79 15.20 -13.69 15.79
N PRO A 80 15.51 -13.10 14.61
CA PRO A 80 14.66 -12.03 14.02
C PRO A 80 14.33 -12.19 12.52
N ARG A 81 14.99 -13.11 11.80
CA ARG A 81 14.99 -13.16 10.31
C ARG A 81 13.62 -13.37 9.66
N GLN A 82 12.71 -14.11 10.30
CA GLN A 82 11.40 -14.42 9.69
C GLN A 82 10.51 -13.18 9.56
N LYS A 83 10.55 -12.26 10.54
CA LYS A 83 9.78 -11.01 10.50
C LYS A 83 10.36 -10.03 9.47
N GLU A 84 11.68 -9.97 9.37
CA GLU A 84 12.38 -9.16 8.36
C GLU A 84 12.00 -9.60 6.93
N TRP A 85 12.05 -10.91 6.63
CA TRP A 85 11.66 -11.42 5.31
C TRP A 85 10.19 -11.18 4.97
N LEU A 86 9.30 -11.26 5.98
CA LEU A 86 7.89 -10.95 5.79
C LEU A 86 7.70 -9.46 5.47
N LEU A 87 8.44 -8.57 6.13
CA LEU A 87 8.40 -7.12 5.87
C LEU A 87 9.00 -6.77 4.50
N GLU A 88 10.09 -7.40 4.07
CA GLU A 88 10.66 -7.22 2.73
C GLU A 88 9.67 -7.65 1.62
N ASP A 89 8.98 -8.77 1.81
CA ASP A 89 7.94 -9.22 0.88
C ASP A 89 6.73 -8.28 0.88
N THR A 90 6.34 -7.76 2.05
CA THR A 90 5.28 -6.77 2.22
C THR A 90 5.63 -5.43 1.55
N GLU A 91 6.87 -4.97 1.68
CA GLU A 91 7.39 -3.78 1.02
C GLU A 91 7.37 -3.93 -0.50
N THR A 92 7.82 -5.08 -1.00
CA THR A 92 7.79 -5.41 -2.43
C THR A 92 6.35 -5.43 -2.97
N LYS A 93 5.41 -6.04 -2.24
CA LYS A 93 3.98 -6.01 -2.57
C LYS A 93 3.43 -4.58 -2.59
N CYS A 94 3.83 -3.73 -1.64
CA CYS A 94 3.44 -2.32 -1.61
C CYS A 94 3.91 -1.59 -2.88
N ASP A 95 5.15 -1.80 -3.31
CA ASP A 95 5.67 -1.18 -4.54
C ASP A 95 4.95 -1.66 -5.80
N TYR A 96 4.58 -2.94 -5.88
CA TYR A 96 3.75 -3.43 -6.96
C TYR A 96 2.34 -2.82 -6.96
N CYS A 97 1.71 -2.68 -5.79
CA CYS A 97 0.42 -2.02 -5.65
C CYS A 97 0.49 -0.56 -6.13
N ARG A 98 1.57 0.16 -5.76
CA ARG A 98 1.82 1.55 -6.22
C ARG A 98 1.95 1.62 -7.73
N ALA A 99 2.76 0.75 -8.33
CA ALA A 99 2.96 0.70 -9.77
C ALA A 99 1.65 0.40 -10.52
N LEU A 100 0.89 -0.60 -10.06
CA LEU A 100 -0.38 -0.98 -10.68
C LEU A 100 -1.45 0.10 -10.51
N ASN A 101 -1.55 0.73 -9.34
CA ASN A 101 -2.43 1.88 -9.12
C ASN A 101 -2.06 3.07 -10.01
N HIS A 102 -0.76 3.31 -10.23
CA HIS A 102 -0.30 4.33 -11.19
C HIS A 102 -0.76 4.00 -12.61
N VAL A 103 -0.61 2.75 -13.06
CA VAL A 103 -1.11 2.30 -14.37
C VAL A 103 -2.60 2.57 -14.51
N LEU A 104 -3.41 2.21 -13.52
CA LEU A 104 -4.86 2.49 -13.50
C LEU A 104 -5.19 3.98 -13.58
N LEU A 105 -4.33 4.85 -13.04
CA LEU A 105 -4.55 6.29 -13.01
C LEU A 105 -4.20 6.99 -14.32
N VAL A 106 -3.11 6.60 -14.98
CA VAL A 106 -2.51 7.38 -16.10
C VAL A 106 -2.60 6.69 -17.46
N SER A 107 -2.88 5.39 -17.50
CA SER A 107 -2.85 4.62 -18.75
C SER A 107 -4.20 4.55 -19.43
N HIS A 108 -4.16 4.36 -20.75
CA HIS A 108 -5.31 3.89 -21.51
C HIS A 108 -5.24 2.37 -21.60
N PHE A 109 -6.34 1.70 -21.26
CA PHE A 109 -6.47 0.26 -21.36
C PHE A 109 -7.87 -0.06 -21.88
N ASP A 110 -7.97 -1.21 -22.54
CA ASP A 110 -9.24 -1.67 -23.09
C ASP A 110 -10.26 -1.94 -21.99
N ARG A 111 -11.54 -1.83 -22.33
CA ARG A 111 -12.64 -2.01 -21.37
C ARG A 111 -12.58 -3.36 -20.65
N ASP A 112 -12.09 -4.39 -21.33
CA ASP A 112 -11.98 -5.75 -20.80
C ASP A 112 -10.80 -5.90 -19.83
N MET A 113 -9.78 -5.03 -19.89
CA MET A 113 -8.63 -5.08 -18.99
C MET A 113 -8.94 -4.48 -17.62
N LEU A 114 -9.82 -3.47 -17.54
CA LEU A 114 -10.09 -2.74 -16.30
C LEU A 114 -10.48 -3.68 -15.13
N PRO A 115 -11.42 -4.63 -15.27
CA PRO A 115 -11.77 -5.54 -14.18
C PRO A 115 -10.61 -6.44 -13.72
N HIS A 116 -9.70 -6.80 -14.64
CA HIS A 116 -8.55 -7.64 -14.32
C HIS A 116 -7.46 -6.84 -13.59
N LEU A 117 -7.22 -5.59 -13.99
CA LEU A 117 -6.27 -4.71 -13.33
C LEU A 117 -6.74 -4.31 -11.92
N THR A 118 -8.03 -3.99 -11.75
CA THR A 118 -8.59 -3.70 -10.42
C THR A 118 -8.66 -4.95 -9.54
N GLY A 119 -8.99 -6.11 -10.12
CA GLY A 119 -8.93 -7.41 -9.43
C GLY A 119 -7.53 -7.75 -8.93
N LEU A 120 -6.52 -7.67 -9.79
CA LEU A 120 -5.13 -7.92 -9.41
C LEU A 120 -4.68 -6.97 -8.30
N LEU A 121 -5.00 -5.67 -8.41
CA LEU A 121 -4.66 -4.71 -7.37
C LEU A 121 -5.33 -5.06 -6.03
N HIS A 122 -6.60 -5.47 -6.07
CA HIS A 122 -7.32 -5.91 -4.88
C HIS A 122 -6.66 -7.13 -4.22
N ASP A 123 -6.33 -8.17 -4.99
CA ASP A 123 -5.71 -9.39 -4.47
C ASP A 123 -4.35 -9.11 -3.82
N MET A 124 -3.54 -8.25 -4.44
CA MET A 124 -2.23 -7.86 -3.91
C MET A 124 -2.35 -7.02 -2.64
N VAL A 125 -3.25 -6.04 -2.62
CA VAL A 125 -3.51 -5.24 -1.41
C VAL A 125 -4.06 -6.11 -0.29
N HIS A 126 -4.95 -7.05 -0.60
CA HIS A 126 -5.49 -7.98 0.38
C HIS A 126 -4.39 -8.88 0.97
N SER A 127 -3.52 -9.44 0.14
CA SER A 127 -2.40 -10.26 0.62
C SER A 127 -1.48 -9.47 1.55
N MET A 128 -1.09 -8.26 1.17
CA MET A 128 -0.25 -7.38 1.98
C MET A 128 -0.95 -6.97 3.29
N ALA A 129 -2.25 -6.70 3.26
CA ALA A 129 -3.01 -6.36 4.46
C ALA A 129 -3.09 -7.54 5.44
N VAL A 130 -3.21 -8.78 4.96
CA VAL A 130 -3.16 -9.97 5.82
C VAL A 130 -1.83 -10.03 6.57
N ASP A 131 -0.70 -9.81 5.88
CA ASP A 131 0.63 -9.85 6.50
C ASP A 131 0.79 -8.76 7.59
N LEU A 132 0.21 -7.57 7.37
CA LEU A 132 0.28 -6.45 8.33
C LEU A 132 -0.71 -6.55 9.49
N ILE A 133 -1.86 -7.19 9.31
CA ILE A 133 -2.89 -7.29 10.36
C ILE A 133 -2.66 -8.52 11.24
N THR A 134 -2.21 -9.65 10.65
CA THR A 134 -1.96 -10.89 11.41
C THR A 134 -0.75 -10.80 12.33
N THR A 135 0.20 -9.90 12.05
CA THR A 135 1.37 -9.64 12.90
C THR A 135 1.05 -8.88 14.20
N VAL A 136 -0.19 -8.40 14.36
CA VAL A 136 -0.64 -7.61 15.52
C VAL A 136 -1.32 -8.47 16.61
N GLN A 137 -1.59 -9.75 16.37
CA GLN A 137 -2.19 -10.63 17.39
C GLN A 137 -1.11 -11.39 18.20
N PRO A 138 -1.12 -11.29 19.54
CA PRO A 138 -0.15 -11.95 20.44
C PRO A 138 -0.34 -13.47 20.55
#